data_AF-A0AA88R9Y4-F1
#
_entry.id   AF-A0AA88R9Y4-F1
#
_cell.length_a   1.000
_cell.length_b   1.000
_cell.length_c   1.000
_cell.angle_alpha   90.00
_cell.angle_beta   90.00
_cell.angle_gamma   90.00
#
_symmetry.space_group_name_H-M   'P 1'
#
loop_
_entity.id
_entity.type
_entity.pdbx_description
1 polymer ?
#
loop_
_entity_poly.entity_id
_entity_poly.type
_entity_poly.pdbx_seq_one_letter_code
_entity_poly.pdbx_strand_id
1 'polypeptide(L)'
;MNEEGGNEMDFLGLLFKARVDTQEISVEGIIDECKTFYAAGHGTTTLLLSWAILLLAINTDWQEKARQEVLKVLGCGRPNSEGISRLKLKVVATD
;
A
#
# COMPACT_ATOMS: atom_id res chain seq x y z
N MET A 1 -22.78 17.04 -16.01
CA MET A 1 -21.36 16.60 -15.98
C MET A 1 -20.70 17.42 -14.90
N ASN A 2 -20.61 16.88 -13.68
CA ASN A 2 -19.94 17.54 -12.58
C ASN A 2 -18.65 16.76 -12.35
N GLU A 3 -17.54 17.28 -12.85
CA GLU A 3 -16.21 16.87 -12.41
C GLU A 3 -15.97 17.47 -11.03
N GLU A 4 -16.52 16.83 -9.99
CA GLU A 4 -15.95 16.95 -8.65
C GLU A 4 -14.71 16.06 -8.61
N GLY A 5 -13.61 16.59 -9.18
CA GLY A 5 -12.28 16.08 -8.91
C GLY A 5 -11.98 16.34 -7.44
N GLY A 6 -12.35 15.39 -6.57
CA GLY A 6 -11.92 15.39 -5.18
C GLY A 6 -10.39 15.52 -5.18
N ASN A 7 -9.90 16.63 -4.64
CA ASN A 7 -8.48 16.96 -4.60
C ASN A 7 -7.78 16.02 -3.60
N GLU A 8 -7.61 14.76 -3.97
CA GLU A 8 -6.80 13.80 -3.24
C GLU A 8 -5.34 14.21 -3.43
N MET A 9 -4.85 15.02 -2.48
CA MET A 9 -3.46 15.46 -2.47
C MET A 9 -2.59 14.28 -2.05
N ASP A 10 -1.85 13.74 -3.01
CA ASP A 10 -0.84 12.72 -2.74
C ASP A 10 0.33 13.27 -1.90
N PHE A 11 1.27 12.39 -1.52
CA PHE A 11 2.41 12.77 -0.68
C PHE A 11 3.22 13.95 -1.28
N LEU A 12 3.42 13.96 -2.60
CA LEU A 12 4.14 15.05 -3.26
C LEU A 12 3.32 16.34 -3.25
N GLY A 13 2.01 16.24 -3.46
CA GLY A 13 1.07 17.35 -3.34
C GLY A 13 1.09 17.98 -1.94
N LEU A 14 1.20 17.17 -0.89
CA LEU A 14 1.35 17.66 0.49
C LEU A 14 2.68 18.39 0.70
N LEU A 15 3.79 17.84 0.20
CA LEU A 15 5.11 18.49 0.28
C LEU A 15 5.14 19.81 -0.49
N PHE A 16 4.52 19.85 -1.67
CA PHE A 16 4.43 21.08 -2.47
C PHE A 16 3.57 22.14 -1.78
N LYS A 17 2.47 21.71 -1.15
CA LYS A 17 1.62 22.59 -0.35
C LYS A 17 2.38 23.19 0.84
N ALA A 18 3.13 22.37 1.59
CA ALA A 18 3.97 22.86 2.69
C ALA A 18 5.00 23.89 2.20
N ARG A 19 5.60 23.68 1.03
CA ARG A 19 6.50 24.68 0.44
C ARG A 19 5.79 25.99 0.11
N VAL A 20 4.65 25.93 -0.58
CA VAL A 20 3.93 27.12 -1.07
C VAL A 20 3.28 27.91 0.06
N ASP A 21 2.66 27.23 1.02
CA ASP A 21 1.85 27.85 2.07
C ASP A 21 2.70 28.27 3.28
N THR A 22 3.67 27.45 3.70
CA THR A 22 4.42 27.64 4.97
C THR A 22 5.91 27.88 4.78
N GLN A 23 6.46 27.68 3.58
CA GLN A 23 7.91 27.69 3.29
C GLN A 23 8.73 26.77 4.21
N GLU A 24 8.10 25.75 4.80
CA GLU A 24 8.75 24.83 5.75
C GLU A 24 9.77 23.89 5.10
N ILE A 25 9.75 23.76 3.76
CA ILE A 25 10.59 22.82 3.03
C ILE A 25 11.19 23.41 1.73
N SER A 26 12.49 23.18 1.50
CA SER A 26 13.21 23.58 0.29
C SER A 26 12.96 22.60 -0.88
N VAL A 27 13.48 22.87 -2.09
CA VAL A 27 13.22 21.98 -3.24
C VAL A 27 14.01 20.71 -3.03
N GLU A 28 15.24 20.87 -2.56
CA GLU A 28 16.15 19.83 -2.16
C GLU A 28 15.52 18.98 -1.06
N GLY A 29 14.88 19.60 -0.07
CA GLY A 29 14.14 18.89 0.98
C GLY A 29 13.00 18.03 0.43
N ILE A 30 12.19 18.53 -0.52
CA ILE A 30 11.14 17.73 -1.18
C ILE A 30 11.77 16.52 -1.89
N ILE A 31 12.86 16.72 -2.63
CA ILE A 31 13.55 15.66 -3.36
C ILE A 31 14.08 14.60 -2.39
N ASP A 32 14.69 15.03 -1.29
CA ASP A 32 15.29 14.14 -0.31
C ASP A 32 14.23 13.34 0.48
N GLU A 33 13.09 13.96 0.81
CA GLU A 33 11.95 13.25 1.42
C GLU A 33 11.36 12.21 0.47
N CYS A 34 11.18 12.53 -0.82
CA CYS A 34 10.72 11.56 -1.81
C CYS A 34 11.69 10.37 -1.96
N LYS A 35 13.00 10.63 -2.01
CA LYS A 35 14.02 9.56 -2.08
C LYS A 35 13.98 8.70 -0.83
N THR A 36 13.86 9.30 0.34
CA THR A 36 13.82 8.60 1.63
C THR A 36 12.60 7.70 1.71
N PHE A 37 11.41 8.22 1.38
CA PHE A 37 10.18 7.45 1.33
C PHE A 37 10.29 6.25 0.38
N TYR A 38 10.81 6.47 -0.83
CA TYR A 38 11.01 5.42 -1.81
C TYR A 38 12.01 4.36 -1.32
N ALA A 39 13.19 4.76 -0.82
CA ALA A 39 14.22 3.85 -0.38
C ALA A 39 13.76 2.99 0.82
N ALA A 40 13.13 3.63 1.82
CA ALA A 40 12.62 2.95 3.00
C ALA A 40 11.49 1.97 2.66
N GLY A 41 10.56 2.38 1.78
CA GLY A 41 9.39 1.58 1.42
C GLY A 41 9.68 0.48 0.40
N HIS A 42 10.47 0.75 -0.64
CA HIS A 42 10.61 -0.15 -1.78
C HIS A 42 11.35 -1.44 -1.42
N GLY A 43 12.54 -1.34 -0.83
CA GLY A 43 13.38 -2.51 -0.55
C GLY A 43 12.72 -3.44 0.48
N THR A 44 12.18 -2.88 1.56
CA THR A 44 11.55 -3.63 2.64
C THR A 44 10.25 -4.30 2.21
N THR A 45 9.37 -3.57 1.51
CA THR A 45 8.08 -4.09 1.03
C THR A 45 8.28 -5.15 -0.05
N THR A 46 9.21 -4.93 -0.99
CA THR A 46 9.51 -5.93 -2.04
C THR A 46 10.02 -7.22 -1.43
N LEU A 47 10.94 -7.13 -0.47
CA LEU A 47 11.46 -8.30 0.24
C LEU A 47 10.34 -9.04 0.99
N LEU A 48 9.52 -8.32 1.75
CA LEU A 48 8.39 -8.89 2.49
C LEU A 48 7.40 -9.61 1.56
N LEU A 49 7.01 -8.98 0.45
CA LEU A 49 6.10 -9.59 -0.53
C LEU A 49 6.71 -10.82 -1.20
N SER A 50 8.01 -10.77 -1.52
CA SER A 50 8.72 -11.92 -2.10
C SER A 50 8.68 -13.13 -1.17
N TRP A 51 8.97 -12.93 0.12
CA TRP A 51 8.86 -13.98 1.13
C TRP A 51 7.42 -14.45 1.35
N ALA A 52 6.45 -13.54 1.40
CA ALA A 52 5.05 -13.89 1.54
C ALA A 52 4.55 -14.78 0.38
N ILE A 53 4.89 -14.42 -0.86
CA ILE A 53 4.55 -15.21 -2.06
C ILE A 53 5.23 -16.57 -2.01
N LEU A 54 6.51 -16.63 -1.63
CA LEU A 54 7.25 -17.89 -1.50
C LEU A 54 6.58 -18.81 -0.45
N LEU A 55 6.27 -18.30 0.73
CA LEU A 55 5.62 -19.06 1.80
C LEU A 55 4.24 -19.57 1.37
N LEU A 56 3.44 -18.76 0.68
CA LEU A 56 2.16 -19.19 0.15
C LEU A 56 2.32 -20.26 -0.94
N ALA A 57 3.33 -20.14 -1.82
CA ALA A 57 3.58 -21.13 -2.86
C ALA A 57 3.98 -22.50 -2.30
N ILE A 58 4.74 -22.52 -1.19
CA ILE A 58 5.15 -23.76 -0.51
C ILE A 58 4.01 -24.35 0.34
N ASN A 59 3.14 -23.49 0.90
CA ASN A 59 2.01 -23.89 1.75
C ASN A 59 0.67 -23.74 0.99
N THR A 60 0.38 -24.68 0.09
CA THR A 60 -0.80 -24.60 -0.80
C THR A 60 -2.13 -24.48 -0.06
N ASP A 61 -2.25 -25.08 1.13
CA ASP A 61 -3.45 -24.94 1.98
C ASP A 61 -3.65 -23.51 2.48
N TRP A 62 -2.56 -22.81 2.81
CA TRP A 62 -2.62 -21.41 3.24
C TRP A 62 -2.95 -20.51 2.07
N GLN A 63 -2.35 -20.78 0.91
CA GLN A 63 -2.67 -20.07 -0.33
C GLN A 63 -4.15 -20.20 -0.67
N GLU A 64 -4.72 -21.40 -0.55
CA GLU A 64 -6.13 -21.62 -0.86
C GLU A 64 -7.04 -20.91 0.14
N LYS A 65 -6.75 -20.98 1.45
CA LYS A 65 -7.49 -20.22 2.47
C LYS A 65 -7.45 -18.72 2.21
N ALA A 66 -6.28 -18.16 1.88
CA ALA A 66 -6.10 -16.75 1.55
C ALA A 66 -6.89 -16.36 0.29
N ARG A 67 -6.82 -17.17 -0.77
CA ARG A 67 -7.56 -16.96 -2.01
C ARG A 67 -9.07 -16.96 -1.78
N GLN A 68 -9.58 -17.93 -1.02
CA GLN A 68 -11.00 -18.02 -0.71
C GLN A 68 -11.50 -16.82 0.11
N GLU A 69 -10.71 -16.32 1.07
CA GLU A 69 -11.07 -15.11 1.79
C GLU A 69 -11.12 -13.89 0.88
N VAL A 70 -10.09 -13.69 0.04
CA VAL A 70 -10.04 -12.59 -0.92
C VAL A 70 -11.27 -12.61 -1.83
N LEU A 71 -11.62 -13.77 -2.40
CA LEU A 71 -12.79 -13.92 -3.24
C LEU A 71 -14.11 -13.68 -2.48
N LYS A 72 -14.19 -14.10 -1.20
CA LYS A 72 -15.38 -13.89 -0.37
C LYS A 72 -15.58 -12.42 0.02
N VAL A 73 -14.49 -11.69 0.30
CA VAL A 73 -14.55 -10.31 0.82
C VAL A 73 -14.55 -9.29 -0.31
N LEU A 74 -13.70 -9.48 -1.32
CA LEU A 74 -13.48 -8.54 -2.43
C LEU A 74 -14.17 -8.97 -3.74
N GLY A 75 -14.56 -10.24 -3.87
CA GLY A 75 -15.13 -10.78 -5.11
C GLY A 75 -14.14 -10.74 -6.27
N CYS A 76 -14.66 -10.57 -7.49
CA CYS A 76 -13.87 -10.35 -8.70
C CYS A 76 -13.72 -8.85 -9.05
N GLY A 77 -14.11 -7.96 -8.14
CA GLY A 77 -14.08 -6.51 -8.34
C GLY A 77 -12.72 -5.88 -8.05
N ARG A 78 -12.60 -4.58 -8.34
CA ARG A 78 -11.44 -3.80 -7.87
C ARG A 78 -11.49 -3.71 -6.34
N PRO A 79 -10.38 -4.00 -5.63
CA PRO A 79 -10.31 -3.78 -4.19
C PRO A 79 -10.61 -2.32 -3.84
N ASN A 80 -11.33 -2.11 -2.74
CA ASN A 80 -11.59 -0.79 -2.16
C ASN A 80 -11.18 -0.78 -0.68
N SER A 81 -11.08 0.41 -0.08
CA SER A 81 -10.61 0.58 1.30
C SER A 81 -11.43 -0.24 2.31
N GLU A 82 -12.76 -0.19 2.20
CA GLU A 82 -13.66 -0.94 3.08
C GLU A 82 -13.45 -2.45 2.96
N GLY A 83 -13.34 -2.97 1.74
CA GLY A 83 -13.09 -4.38 1.47
C GLY A 83 -11.75 -4.85 2.02
N ILE A 84 -10.69 -4.07 1.82
CA ILE A 84 -9.35 -4.40 2.34
C ILE A 84 -9.37 -4.47 3.88
N SER A 85 -10.07 -3.55 4.55
CA SER A 85 -10.18 -3.53 6.02
C SER A 85 -10.86 -4.78 6.61
N ARG A 86 -11.62 -5.52 5.80
CA ARG A 86 -12.39 -6.71 6.19
C ARG A 86 -11.63 -8.03 6.00
N LEU A 87 -10.44 -8.02 5.39
CA LEU A 87 -9.57 -9.20 5.29
C LEU A 87 -9.01 -9.54 6.68
N LYS A 88 -9.09 -10.81 7.09
CA LYS A 88 -8.76 -11.27 8.45
C LYS A 88 -7.63 -12.30 8.47
N LEU A 89 -7.26 -12.94 7.35
CA LEU A 89 -6.17 -13.90 7.38
C LEU A 89 -4.87 -13.22 7.80
N LYS A 90 -4.32 -13.73 8.90
CA LYS A 90 -2.93 -13.56 9.27
C LYS A 90 -2.22 -14.84 8.83
N VAL A 91 -1.27 -14.73 7.92
CA VAL A 91 -0.35 -15.84 7.62
C VAL A 91 0.60 -15.94 8.82
N VAL A 92 0.16 -16.66 9.85
CA VAL A 92 0.98 -16.97 11.03
C VAL A 92 1.45 -18.40 10.86
N ALA A 93 2.77 -18.59 10.82
CA ALA A 93 3.38 -19.89 10.95
C ALA A 93 3.08 -20.40 12.37
N THR A 94 2.17 -21.35 12.48
CA THR A 94 2.02 -22.16 13.69
C THR A 94 2.89 -23.40 13.48
N ASP A 95 3.98 -23.50 14.23
CA ASP A 95 4.76 -24.73 14.45
C ASP A 95 3.90 -25.83 15.09
#